data_AF-A0A0A9XPV3-F1
#
_entry.id   AF-A0A0A9XPV3-F1
#
_cell.length_a   1.000
_cell.length_b   1.000
_cell.length_c   1.000
_cell.angle_alpha   90.00
_cell.angle_beta   90.00
_cell.angle_gamma   90.00
#
_symmetry.space_group_name_H-M   'P 1'
#
loop_
_entity.id
_entity.type
_entity.pdbx_description
1 polymer ?
#
loop_
_entity_poly.entity_id
_entity_poly.type
_entity_poly.pdbx_seq_one_letter_code
_entity_poly.pdbx_strand_id
1 'polypeptide(L)'
;MINDCGAEYLGRSLQYKHPHHQILHSLNLNCNLIDDDGACALAKALRWNRNLTCLALAGNRIGDRGGIALARVFLPFQLTQEELEFRAELLCNRLLQVKTIANHQSTLGSLAILTT
;
A
#
# COMPACT_ATOMS: atom_id res chain seq x y z
N MET A 1 19.87 4.52 -12.79
CA MET A 1 18.93 3.69 -13.56
C MET A 1 18.42 2.59 -12.64
N ILE A 2 17.12 2.39 -12.55
CA ILE A 2 16.50 1.34 -11.72
C ILE A 2 16.43 0.06 -12.55
N ASN A 3 16.97 -1.04 -12.02
CA ASN A 3 16.82 -2.38 -12.58
C ASN A 3 15.84 -3.21 -11.74
N ASP A 4 15.71 -4.50 -12.04
CA ASP A 4 14.81 -5.39 -11.30
C ASP A 4 15.09 -5.46 -9.79
N CYS A 5 16.37 -5.45 -9.38
CA CYS A 5 16.72 -5.37 -7.97
C CYS A 5 16.18 -4.08 -7.33
N GLY A 6 16.36 -2.94 -8.00
CA GLY A 6 15.81 -1.67 -7.55
C GLY A 6 14.28 -1.66 -7.51
N ALA A 7 13.62 -2.26 -8.51
CA ALA A 7 12.17 -2.42 -8.55
C ALA A 7 11.67 -3.33 -7.40
N GLU A 8 12.44 -4.35 -7.02
CA GLU A 8 12.14 -5.19 -5.87
C GLU A 8 12.20 -4.40 -4.55
N TYR A 9 13.26 -3.60 -4.34
CA TYR A 9 13.37 -2.75 -3.15
C TYR A 9 12.25 -1.71 -3.07
N LEU A 10 11.89 -1.10 -4.21
CA LEU A 10 10.72 -0.23 -4.30
C LEU A 10 9.43 -0.99 -4.00
N GLY A 11 9.27 -2.20 -4.52
CA GLY A 11 8.14 -3.06 -4.21
C GLY A 11 8.02 -3.30 -2.70
N ARG A 12 9.14 -3.62 -2.02
CA ARG A 12 9.15 -3.81 -0.56
C ARG A 12 8.75 -2.54 0.19
N SER A 13 9.18 -1.36 -0.25
CA SER A 13 8.74 -0.11 0.37
C SER A 13 7.26 0.19 0.09
N LEU A 14 6.73 -0.14 -1.08
CA LEU A 14 5.32 0.08 -1.43
C LEU A 14 4.33 -0.80 -0.64
N GLN A 15 4.79 -1.83 0.07
CA GLN A 15 3.90 -2.68 0.87
C GLN A 15 3.36 -1.93 2.10
N TYR A 16 2.13 -2.28 2.46
CA TYR A 16 1.36 -1.63 3.52
C TYR A 16 1.99 -1.75 4.93
N LYS A 17 3.02 -2.59 5.11
CA LYS A 17 3.70 -2.80 6.41
C LYS A 17 4.33 -1.54 7.02
N HIS A 18 4.37 -0.41 6.29
CA HIS A 18 4.89 0.85 6.78
C HIS A 18 3.83 1.97 6.76
N PRO A 19 3.46 2.55 7.92
CA PRO A 19 2.38 3.55 8.04
C PRO A 19 2.66 4.85 7.26
N HIS A 20 3.93 5.17 6.98
CA HIS A 20 4.32 6.41 6.29
C HIS A 20 4.17 6.36 4.76
N HIS A 21 3.95 5.19 4.16
CA HIS A 21 3.75 5.07 2.71
C HIS A 21 2.28 5.21 2.29
N GLN A 22 1.41 5.60 3.24
CA GLN A 22 -0.01 5.82 2.99
C GLN A 22 -0.31 7.07 2.13
N ILE A 23 0.71 7.80 1.68
CA ILE A 23 0.56 9.09 0.98
C ILE A 23 1.08 9.04 -0.48
N LEU A 24 1.74 7.95 -0.91
CA LEU A 24 2.24 7.89 -2.28
C LEU A 24 1.12 7.54 -3.25
N HIS A 25 0.73 8.52 -4.07
CA HIS A 25 -0.34 8.39 -5.06
C HIS A 25 0.18 8.11 -6.48
N SER A 26 1.37 8.61 -6.81
CA SER A 26 1.94 8.50 -8.15
C SER A 26 3.41 8.09 -8.08
N LEU A 27 3.79 7.12 -8.90
CA LEU A 27 5.16 6.63 -9.04
C LEU A 27 5.54 6.59 -10.52
N ASN A 28 6.55 7.36 -10.91
CA ASN A 28 7.07 7.39 -12.27
C ASN A 28 8.40 6.62 -12.34
N LEU A 29 8.39 5.51 -13.08
CA LEU A 29 9.54 4.66 -13.35
C LEU A 29 9.84 4.58 -14.86
N ASN A 30 9.40 5.57 -15.64
CA ASN A 30 9.65 5.60 -17.08
C ASN A 30 11.16 5.57 -17.38
N CYS A 31 11.52 4.98 -18.52
CA CYS A 31 12.87 4.94 -19.07
C CYS A 31 13.91 4.35 -18.11
N ASN A 32 13.57 3.22 -17.47
CA ASN A 32 14.47 2.47 -16.60
C ASN A 32 14.80 1.08 -17.22
N LEU A 33 15.44 0.22 -16.44
CA LEU A 33 15.90 -1.11 -16.84
C LEU A 33 15.08 -2.21 -16.15
N ILE A 34 13.79 -1.97 -15.98
CA ILE A 34 12.87 -2.93 -15.38
C ILE A 34 12.44 -3.92 -16.46
N ASP A 35 12.63 -5.20 -16.19
CA ASP A 35 12.24 -6.29 -17.05
C ASP A 35 11.06 -7.04 -16.39
N ASP A 36 10.74 -8.25 -16.85
CA ASP A 36 9.60 -9.01 -16.34
C ASP A 36 9.69 -9.32 -14.84
N ASP A 37 10.88 -9.58 -14.32
CA ASP A 37 11.04 -9.94 -12.90
C ASP A 37 10.82 -8.74 -11.98
N GLY A 38 11.31 -7.55 -12.36
CA GLY A 38 11.02 -6.31 -11.64
C GLY A 38 9.55 -5.93 -11.70
N ALA A 39 8.90 -6.09 -12.86
CA ALA A 39 7.45 -5.89 -13.00
C ALA A 39 6.64 -6.87 -12.11
N CYS A 40 7.05 -8.14 -12.03
CA CYS A 40 6.46 -9.12 -11.13
C CYS A 40 6.62 -8.74 -9.65
N ALA A 41 7.79 -8.20 -9.26
CA ALA A 41 8.03 -7.72 -7.91
C ALA A 41 7.13 -6.53 -7.56
N LEU A 42 6.99 -5.57 -8.47
CA LEU A 42 6.05 -4.45 -8.34
C LEU A 42 4.61 -4.94 -8.22
N ALA A 43 4.17 -5.88 -9.06
CA ALA A 43 2.83 -6.46 -8.99
C ALA A 43 2.55 -7.08 -7.60
N LYS A 44 3.48 -7.90 -7.07
CA LYS A 44 3.36 -8.47 -5.72
C LYS A 44 3.17 -7.39 -4.65
N ALA A 45 3.89 -6.29 -4.74
CA ALA A 45 3.77 -5.17 -3.81
C ALA A 45 2.44 -4.42 -3.93
N LEU A 46 2.02 -4.13 -5.17
CA LEU A 46 0.77 -3.41 -5.47
C LEU A 46 -0.47 -4.14 -4.94
N ARG A 47 -0.41 -5.46 -4.84
CA ARG A 47 -1.49 -6.25 -4.23
C ARG A 47 -1.84 -5.80 -2.81
N TRP A 48 -0.85 -5.30 -2.06
CA TRP A 48 -0.99 -4.77 -0.71
C TRP A 48 -1.17 -3.25 -0.66
N ASN A 49 -0.72 -2.53 -1.68
CA ASN A 49 -0.86 -1.08 -1.76
C ASN A 49 -2.32 -0.67 -2.03
N ARG A 50 -2.75 0.45 -1.42
CA ARG A 50 -4.12 0.98 -1.56
C ARG A 50 -4.20 2.46 -1.95
N ASN A 51 -3.08 3.14 -2.05
CA ASN A 51 -3.05 4.59 -2.29
C ASN A 51 -2.45 4.96 -3.64
N LEU A 52 -1.62 4.08 -4.22
CA LEU A 52 -1.05 4.32 -5.53
C LEU A 52 -2.15 4.25 -6.60
N THR A 53 -2.41 5.38 -7.24
CA THR A 53 -3.40 5.54 -8.31
C THR A 53 -2.74 5.66 -9.69
N CYS A 54 -1.46 6.01 -9.74
CA CYS A 54 -0.70 6.14 -10.97
C CYS A 54 0.66 5.44 -10.89
N LEU A 55 0.93 4.56 -11.85
CA LEU A 55 2.23 3.90 -12.06
C LEU A 55 2.63 4.04 -13.53
N ALA A 56 3.70 4.80 -13.80
CA ALA A 56 4.23 4.97 -15.15
C ALA A 56 5.46 4.09 -15.35
N LEU A 57 5.43 3.23 -16.37
CA LEU A 57 6.48 2.24 -16.69
C LEU A 57 6.94 2.29 -18.15
N ALA A 58 6.60 3.35 -18.90
CA ALA A 58 6.94 3.49 -20.31
C ALA A 58 8.47 3.47 -20.52
N GLY A 59 8.96 2.87 -21.59
CA GLY A 59 10.40 2.82 -21.89
C GLY A 59 11.20 1.87 -20.98
N ASN A 60 10.56 0.90 -20.34
CA ASN A 60 11.20 -0.27 -19.71
C ASN A 60 11.15 -1.48 -20.65
N ARG A 61 11.72 -2.63 -20.25
CA ARG A 61 11.77 -3.86 -21.07
C ARG A 61 10.84 -4.94 -20.51
N ILE A 62 9.63 -4.52 -20.15
CA ILE A 62 8.58 -5.40 -19.62
C ILE A 62 7.93 -6.13 -20.80
N GLY A 63 8.00 -7.46 -20.80
CA GLY A 63 7.34 -8.34 -21.75
C GLY A 63 6.00 -8.86 -21.24
N ASP A 64 5.47 -9.87 -21.92
CA ASP A 64 4.13 -10.42 -21.62
C ASP A 64 4.02 -10.97 -20.20
N ARG A 65 5.08 -11.60 -19.67
CA ARG A 65 5.06 -12.19 -18.32
C ARG A 65 4.90 -11.10 -17.26
N GLY A 66 5.66 -10.02 -17.34
CA GLY A 66 5.55 -8.87 -16.43
C GLY A 66 4.23 -8.11 -16.63
N GLY A 67 3.80 -7.93 -17.88
CA GLY A 67 2.52 -7.31 -18.22
C GLY A 67 1.31 -8.06 -17.64
N ILE A 68 1.28 -9.39 -17.78
CA ILE A 68 0.24 -10.25 -17.20
C ILE A 68 0.26 -10.18 -15.67
N ALA A 69 1.44 -10.15 -15.04
CA ALA A 69 1.55 -10.03 -13.59
C ALA A 69 0.94 -8.72 -13.08
N LEU A 70 1.21 -7.59 -13.76
CA LEU A 70 0.60 -6.29 -13.46
C LEU A 70 -0.91 -6.30 -13.72
N ALA A 71 -1.36 -6.86 -14.85
CA ALA A 71 -2.79 -6.92 -15.18
C ALA A 71 -3.60 -7.68 -14.10
N ARG A 72 -3.05 -8.76 -13.53
CA ARG A 72 -3.69 -9.54 -12.47
C ARG A 72 -3.95 -8.75 -11.18
N VAL A 73 -3.20 -7.69 -10.92
CA VAL A 73 -3.42 -6.83 -9.74
C VAL A 73 -4.26 -5.60 -10.03
N PHE A 74 -4.41 -5.22 -11.29
CA PHE A 74 -5.31 -4.14 -11.72
C PHE A 74 -6.74 -4.64 -11.96
N LEU A 75 -6.91 -5.90 -12.34
CA LEU A 75 -8.21 -6.55 -12.45
C LEU A 75 -8.79 -6.89 -11.06
N PRO A 76 -10.12 -7.05 -10.93
CA PRO A 76 -10.71 -7.61 -9.73
C PRO A 76 -10.07 -8.96 -9.39
N PHE A 77 -9.56 -9.09 -8.17
CA PHE A 77 -8.97 -10.33 -7.67
C PHE A 77 -9.56 -10.70 -6.32
N GLN A 78 -9.71 -11.99 -6.08
CA GLN A 78 -10.05 -12.49 -4.76
C GLN A 78 -8.86 -12.31 -3.82
N LEU A 79 -9.17 -11.89 -2.60
CA LEU A 79 -8.19 -11.75 -1.53
C LEU A 79 -7.85 -13.12 -0.97
N THR A 80 -6.58 -13.33 -0.66
CA THR A 80 -6.19 -14.51 0.11
C THR A 80 -6.68 -14.40 1.55
N GLN A 81 -6.75 -15.53 2.25
CA GLN A 81 -7.08 -15.55 3.67
C GLN A 81 -6.14 -14.63 4.49
N GLU A 82 -4.85 -14.70 4.21
CA GLU A 82 -3.83 -13.83 4.83
C GLU A 82 -4.10 -12.34 4.57
N GLU A 83 -4.48 -11.97 3.34
CA GLU A 83 -4.80 -10.58 2.99
C GLU A 83 -6.07 -10.08 3.69
N LEU A 84 -7.06 -10.95 3.87
CA LEU A 84 -8.29 -10.62 4.59
C LEU A 84 -8.02 -10.44 6.09
N GLU A 85 -7.30 -11.37 6.70
CA GLU A 85 -6.93 -11.34 8.12
C GLU A 85 -6.13 -10.08 8.43
N PHE A 86 -5.10 -9.79 7.63
CA PHE A 86 -4.29 -8.59 7.80
C PHE A 86 -5.12 -7.30 7.69
N ARG A 87 -6.06 -7.22 6.74
CA ARG A 87 -6.94 -6.04 6.59
C ARG A 87 -7.93 -5.92 7.74
N ALA A 88 -8.44 -7.03 8.26
CA ALA A 88 -9.33 -7.03 9.42
C ALA A 88 -8.61 -6.55 10.67
N GLU A 89 -7.38 -7.02 10.91
CA GLU A 89 -6.52 -6.56 12.01
C GLU A 89 -6.31 -5.04 11.94
N LEU A 90 -6.01 -4.52 10.75
CA LEU A 90 -5.82 -3.10 10.52
C LEU A 90 -7.05 -2.24 10.82
N LEU A 91 -8.22 -2.70 10.38
CA LEU A 91 -9.47 -2.04 10.69
C LEU A 91 -9.74 -2.04 12.20
N CYS A 92 -9.51 -3.17 12.86
CA CYS A 92 -9.64 -3.29 14.32
C CYS A 92 -8.73 -2.30 15.04
N ASN A 93 -7.44 -2.24 14.67
CA ASN A 93 -6.47 -1.32 15.25
C ASN A 93 -6.87 0.15 15.07
N ARG A 94 -7.35 0.54 13.88
CA ARG A 94 -7.87 1.90 13.64
C ARG A 94 -9.10 2.19 14.50
N LEU A 95 -10.05 1.26 14.59
CA LEU A 95 -11.27 1.42 15.40
C LEU A 95 -10.96 1.54 16.89
N LEU A 96 -9.99 0.79 17.40
CA LEU A 96 -9.53 0.88 18.78
C LEU A 96 -8.89 2.25 19.07
N GLN A 97 -8.04 2.74 18.17
CA GLN A 97 -7.43 4.08 18.32
C GLN A 97 -8.51 5.18 18.36
N VAL A 98 -9.50 5.14 17.47
CA VAL A 98 -10.61 6.11 17.46
C VAL A 98 -11.44 6.04 18.74
N LYS A 99 -11.74 4.84 19.26
CA LYS A 99 -12.45 4.66 20.53
C LYS A 99 -11.68 5.26 21.71
N THR A 100 -10.37 5.03 21.78
CA THR A 100 -9.52 5.58 22.84
C THR A 100 -9.51 7.11 22.81
N ILE A 101 -9.40 7.71 21.63
CA ILE A 101 -9.45 9.16 21.46
C ILE A 101 -10.81 9.73 21.90
N ALA A 102 -11.91 9.12 21.48
CA ALA A 102 -13.26 9.55 21.86
C ALA A 102 -13.48 9.49 23.39
N ASN A 103 -12.99 8.43 24.04
CA ASN A 103 -13.08 8.28 25.49
C ASN A 103 -12.29 9.39 26.21
N HIS A 104 -11.07 9.70 25.77
CA HIS A 104 -10.28 10.78 26.37
C HIS A 104 -10.92 12.17 26.23
N GLN A 105 -11.53 12.47 25.07
CA GLN A 105 -12.26 13.73 24.89
C GLN A 105 -13.51 13.81 25.78
N SER A 106 -14.19 12.69 25.99
CA SER A 106 -15.36 12.62 26.89
C SER A 106 -14.97 12.91 28.33
N THR A 107 -13.85 12.33 28.82
CA THR A 107 -13.34 12.57 30.19
C THR A 107 -12.95 14.03 30.41
N LEU A 108 -12.27 14.66 29.44
CA LEU A 108 -11.90 16.07 29.50
C LEU A 108 -13.13 16.99 29.51
N GLY A 109 -14.17 16.68 28.72
CA GLY A 109 -15.43 17.42 28.73
C GLY A 109 -16.14 17.37 30.08
N SER A 110 -16.18 16.20 30.74
CA SER A 110 -16.79 16.06 32.07
C SER A 110 -16.00 16.73 33.20
N LEU A 111 -14.67 16.79 33.12
CA LEU A 111 -13.84 17.48 34.10
C LEU A 111 -13.98 19.01 34.02
N ALA A 112 -14.17 19.56 32.81
CA ALA A 112 -14.34 21.00 32.61
C ALA A 112 -15.63 21.57 33.23
N ILE A 113 -16.68 20.75 33.38
CA ILE A 113 -17.97 21.19 33.96
C ILE A 113 -17.92 21.23 35.50
N LEU A 114 -17.06 20.42 36.13
CA LEU A 114 -16.96 20.32 37.60
C LEU A 114 -16.08 21.40 38.25
N THR A 115 -15.39 22.23 37.46
CA THR A 115 -14.48 23.29 37.95
C THR A 115 -15.02 24.71 37.79
N THR A 116 -16.32 24.88 37.50
CA THR A 116 -17.01 26.18 37.36
C THR A 116 -18.14 26.29 38.36
#